data_AF-A0AAN6YDU4-F1
#
_entry.id   AF-A0AAN6YDU4-F1
#
_cell.length_a   1.000
_cell.length_b   1.000
_cell.length_c   1.000
_cell.angle_alpha   90.00
_cell.angle_beta   90.00
_cell.angle_gamma   90.00
#
_symmetry.space_group_name_H-M   'P 1'
#
loop_
_entity.id
_entity.type
_entity.pdbx_description
1 polymer ?
#
loop_
_entity_poly.entity_id
_entity_poly.type
_entity_poly.pdbx_seq_one_letter_code
_entity_poly.pdbx_strand_id
1 'polypeptide(L)'
;MGQQQAKPAGGLFGQSTTTTTGGLFGQSQQQPQQQQQAQASGLFGQPQQSQQQQQQQAGGLFGQPQQSQQQQQQQPGGLFGQSQQPQQQQQQTGGLFGQPQQQQLTLQQQQAQQAQLQHQQSVLNASLWQPSSQPTYRKSVPDQMAAIKQKWDPSNPNCVFKTYLYNKVAEHTVPHYTPGPNDDPKEWEEALQKKPAPNYIPVLCAGFPSIIARLILQRTTIKQFNVVLHNINAELDRILSTHDLEHSVRALNARRRHAELSKRCLALASRVQVLRNRGYALSGDEDALKEKLQKIDKGLQDPALSARMEELWSRLIILRGYAEKLKGEINKPGFAESEGLGEEVEAKAKKILEDYDKQLQHLKRQVEETKKDFDEWEKIHNPKPAPAEGGMSRQPKV
;
A
#
# COMPACT_ATOMS: atom_id res chain seq x y z
N MET A 1 48.45 48.26 -70.12
CA MET A 1 48.84 48.11 -68.70
C MET A 1 47.52 48.06 -67.94
N GLY A 2 47.08 46.98 -67.27
CA GLY A 2 47.79 45.93 -66.51
C GLY A 2 47.78 46.36 -65.02
N GLN A 3 47.30 45.60 -64.03
CA GLN A 3 46.85 44.19 -63.89
C GLN A 3 45.41 44.16 -63.26
N GLN A 4 44.58 43.11 -63.15
CA GLN A 4 44.69 41.73 -62.59
C GLN A 4 45.12 41.72 -61.08
N GLN A 5 44.59 40.89 -60.15
CA GLN A 5 43.84 39.61 -60.25
C GLN A 5 43.01 39.24 -58.96
N ALA A 6 41.95 38.40 -59.10
CA ALA A 6 41.21 37.52 -58.11
C ALA A 6 40.74 38.04 -56.72
N LYS A 7 39.53 37.77 -56.16
CA LYS A 7 38.61 36.58 -56.00
C LYS A 7 39.05 35.55 -54.93
N PRO A 8 38.13 34.75 -54.30
CA PRO A 8 36.64 34.74 -54.27
C PRO A 8 36.07 35.06 -52.85
N ALA A 9 34.77 35.27 -52.53
CA ALA A 9 33.44 35.00 -53.11
C ALA A 9 32.72 33.70 -52.62
N GLY A 10 31.53 33.85 -52.01
CA GLY A 10 30.62 32.76 -51.63
C GLY A 10 29.29 33.26 -51.04
N GLY A 11 28.17 32.64 -51.41
CA GLY A 11 26.81 32.95 -50.91
C GLY A 11 25.78 33.19 -52.03
N LEU A 12 24.93 32.18 -52.32
CA LEU A 12 23.82 32.29 -53.27
C LEU A 12 22.77 31.19 -53.04
N PHE A 13 21.61 31.54 -52.46
CA PHE A 13 20.37 30.72 -52.50
C PHE A 13 19.15 31.62 -52.23
N GLY A 14 18.04 31.41 -52.95
CA GLY A 14 16.77 32.10 -52.70
C GLY A 14 15.67 31.79 -53.74
N GLN A 15 14.41 31.82 -53.27
CA GLN A 15 13.15 31.54 -54.00
C GLN A 15 12.98 30.09 -54.53
N SER A 16 11.81 29.43 -54.45
CA SER A 16 10.51 29.80 -53.84
C SER A 16 9.85 28.55 -53.17
N THR A 17 8.54 28.23 -53.09
CA THR A 17 7.31 28.68 -53.77
C THR A 17 6.04 28.45 -52.89
N THR A 18 4.86 28.50 -53.52
CA THR A 18 3.47 28.56 -53.00
C THR A 18 2.81 27.26 -52.45
N THR A 19 2.01 27.43 -51.39
CA THR A 19 0.66 26.84 -51.11
C THR A 19 0.41 25.34 -50.79
N THR A 20 -0.58 25.17 -49.89
CA THR A 20 -1.57 24.05 -49.75
C THR A 20 -1.41 23.03 -48.60
N THR A 21 -2.28 23.21 -47.59
CA THR A 21 -3.02 22.26 -46.73
C THR A 21 -2.63 20.77 -46.65
N GLY A 22 -2.47 20.27 -45.41
CA GLY A 22 -2.36 18.84 -45.05
C GLY A 22 -0.97 18.50 -44.47
N GLY A 23 -0.80 17.67 -43.44
CA GLY A 23 -1.74 16.74 -42.80
C GLY A 23 -1.18 15.32 -42.82
N LEU A 24 -0.10 15.06 -42.07
CA LEU A 24 0.81 13.93 -42.32
C LEU A 24 1.09 13.10 -41.05
N PHE A 25 1.36 11.80 -41.26
CA PHE A 25 1.63 10.74 -40.26
C PHE A 25 0.43 10.21 -39.45
N GLY A 26 -0.34 9.34 -40.11
CA GLY A 26 -0.95 8.16 -39.49
C GLY A 26 -0.46 6.90 -40.23
N GLN A 27 -0.08 5.86 -39.49
CA GLN A 27 0.47 4.62 -40.07
C GLN A 27 -0.54 3.47 -39.94
N SER A 28 -0.70 2.67 -40.99
CA SER A 28 -1.51 1.44 -40.98
C SER A 28 -0.89 0.41 -41.92
N GLN A 29 -1.02 -0.87 -41.58
CA GLN A 29 -0.61 -1.99 -42.44
C GLN A 29 -1.72 -3.06 -42.43
N GLN A 30 -1.93 -3.71 -43.57
CA GLN A 30 -3.20 -4.37 -43.90
C GLN A 30 -3.14 -5.90 -43.74
N GLN A 31 -4.31 -6.50 -43.49
CA GLN A 31 -4.61 -7.88 -43.92
C GLN A 31 -5.21 -7.89 -45.34
N PRO A 32 -5.02 -8.96 -46.13
CA PRO A 32 -5.63 -9.10 -47.45
C PRO A 32 -7.12 -9.46 -47.39
N GLN A 33 -7.84 -9.19 -48.50
CA GLN A 33 -9.27 -9.39 -48.66
C GLN A 33 -9.57 -10.46 -49.73
N GLN A 34 -10.65 -11.22 -49.54
CA GLN A 34 -11.20 -12.09 -50.58
C GLN A 34 -12.75 -12.07 -50.57
N GLN A 35 -13.34 -12.22 -51.75
CA GLN A 35 -14.79 -12.37 -52.04
C GLN A 35 -14.98 -13.76 -52.69
N GLN A 36 -16.13 -14.44 -52.68
CA GLN A 36 -17.50 -14.15 -52.20
C GLN A 36 -18.32 -15.46 -52.31
N GLN A 37 -19.28 -15.77 -51.41
CA GLN A 37 -20.58 -16.44 -51.72
C GLN A 37 -21.49 -16.71 -50.47
N ALA A 38 -22.77 -16.35 -50.58
CA ALA A 38 -24.02 -16.84 -49.95
C ALA A 38 -24.21 -17.07 -48.41
N GLN A 39 -25.29 -16.43 -47.90
CA GLN A 39 -26.34 -16.92 -46.97
C GLN A 39 -26.10 -17.15 -45.44
N ALA A 40 -26.58 -16.16 -44.66
CA ALA A 40 -27.72 -16.25 -43.72
C ALA A 40 -27.63 -16.83 -42.27
N SER A 41 -27.93 -15.93 -41.31
CA SER A 41 -28.83 -16.11 -40.13
C SER A 41 -28.34 -16.73 -38.80
N GLY A 42 -28.49 -15.96 -37.70
CA GLY A 42 -28.44 -16.40 -36.28
C GLY A 42 -27.03 -16.60 -35.71
N LEU A 43 -26.62 -16.13 -34.51
CA LEU A 43 -27.24 -15.43 -33.37
C LEU A 43 -28.15 -16.23 -32.40
N PHE A 44 -27.64 -17.35 -31.83
CA PHE A 44 -27.89 -17.78 -30.44
C PHE A 44 -26.98 -18.99 -30.08
N GLY A 45 -26.65 -19.21 -28.79
CA GLY A 45 -26.29 -20.54 -28.26
C GLY A 45 -24.84 -20.81 -27.77
N GLN A 46 -24.75 -21.31 -26.52
CA GLN A 46 -23.71 -22.21 -25.96
C GLN A 46 -24.14 -23.69 -26.25
N PRO A 47 -23.48 -24.83 -25.82
CA PRO A 47 -22.43 -24.99 -24.78
C PRO A 47 -21.27 -26.04 -25.01
N GLN A 48 -20.19 -25.92 -24.21
CA GLN A 48 -19.51 -26.94 -23.36
C GLN A 48 -19.07 -28.39 -23.82
N GLN A 49 -17.82 -28.78 -23.44
CA GLN A 49 -17.23 -30.15 -23.23
C GLN A 49 -16.94 -31.07 -24.47
N SER A 50 -16.01 -32.07 -24.47
CA SER A 50 -14.97 -32.56 -23.50
C SER A 50 -13.95 -33.59 -24.10
N GLN A 51 -12.68 -33.59 -23.62
CA GLN A 51 -11.67 -34.70 -23.61
C GLN A 51 -11.20 -35.31 -24.98
N GLN A 52 -10.11 -36.09 -25.14
CA GLN A 52 -9.18 -36.80 -24.22
C GLN A 52 -7.69 -36.86 -24.74
N GLN A 53 -6.83 -37.66 -24.08
CA GLN A 53 -5.37 -37.95 -24.16
C GLN A 53 -4.74 -38.21 -25.57
N GLN A 54 -3.40 -38.27 -25.80
CA GLN A 54 -2.31 -38.90 -25.01
C GLN A 54 -0.86 -38.36 -25.29
N GLN A 55 0.13 -38.86 -24.54
CA GLN A 55 1.62 -38.63 -24.53
C GLN A 55 2.31 -38.76 -25.92
N GLN A 56 3.60 -38.43 -26.17
CA GLN A 56 4.88 -38.44 -25.39
C GLN A 56 5.99 -37.71 -26.25
N GLN A 57 7.20 -37.22 -25.86
CA GLN A 57 7.93 -36.84 -24.63
C GLN A 57 9.31 -36.19 -25.01
N ALA A 58 10.08 -35.67 -24.02
CA ALA A 58 11.47 -35.15 -24.07
C ALA A 58 11.66 -33.68 -24.53
N GLY A 59 12.60 -32.91 -23.98
CA GLY A 59 13.54 -33.18 -22.87
C GLY A 59 14.20 -31.90 -22.31
N GLY A 60 14.78 -31.97 -21.11
CA GLY A 60 15.44 -30.83 -20.44
C GLY A 60 16.73 -31.26 -19.71
N LEU A 61 17.65 -30.32 -19.46
CA LEU A 61 19.03 -30.61 -19.08
C LEU A 61 19.56 -29.61 -18.02
N PHE A 62 20.31 -30.11 -17.03
CA PHE A 62 20.79 -29.44 -15.79
C PHE A 62 19.70 -29.01 -14.78
N GLY A 63 19.86 -29.18 -13.46
CA GLY A 63 20.91 -29.90 -12.72
C GLY A 63 20.68 -29.91 -11.19
N GLN A 64 20.93 -31.04 -10.52
CA GLN A 64 20.86 -31.30 -9.05
C GLN A 64 22.17 -32.06 -8.64
N PRO A 65 22.39 -32.68 -7.44
CA PRO A 65 21.55 -32.95 -6.24
C PRO A 65 22.04 -32.11 -5.02
N GLN A 66 22.19 -32.50 -3.73
CA GLN A 66 22.06 -33.75 -2.95
C GLN A 66 21.79 -33.46 -1.45
N GLN A 67 21.71 -34.49 -0.60
CA GLN A 67 21.35 -34.48 0.84
C GLN A 67 22.44 -35.14 1.73
N SER A 68 22.37 -34.96 3.06
CA SER A 68 22.41 -36.04 4.07
C SER A 68 22.19 -35.50 5.52
N GLN A 69 22.61 -36.22 6.58
CA GLN A 69 21.86 -36.35 7.84
C GLN A 69 22.73 -36.55 9.13
N GLN A 70 22.13 -36.25 10.30
CA GLN A 70 22.34 -36.86 11.64
C GLN A 70 23.34 -36.29 12.70
N GLN A 71 22.77 -36.00 13.89
CA GLN A 71 23.24 -36.20 15.29
C GLN A 71 24.43 -35.45 15.99
N GLN A 72 24.09 -34.97 17.21
CA GLN A 72 24.81 -35.10 18.50
C GLN A 72 25.84 -34.02 19.01
N GLN A 73 25.31 -33.12 19.87
CA GLN A 73 25.81 -32.77 21.24
C GLN A 73 27.28 -32.35 21.49
N GLN A 74 27.54 -31.04 21.68
CA GLN A 74 28.26 -30.47 22.85
C GLN A 74 28.29 -28.91 22.87
N GLN A 75 28.42 -28.33 24.07
CA GLN A 75 28.93 -26.97 24.38
C GLN A 75 30.34 -27.13 25.00
N PRO A 76 31.27 -26.15 24.97
CA PRO A 76 31.10 -24.71 25.25
C PRO A 76 31.78 -23.77 24.21
N GLY A 77 31.84 -22.43 24.34
CA GLY A 77 31.12 -21.49 25.23
C GLY A 77 31.88 -20.18 25.53
N GLY A 78 31.16 -19.06 25.64
CA GLY A 78 31.63 -17.79 26.24
C GLY A 78 31.95 -16.62 25.27
N LEU A 79 32.10 -15.36 25.73
CA LEU A 79 31.68 -14.75 27.02
C LEU A 79 31.83 -13.21 26.98
N PHE A 80 30.73 -12.44 27.09
CA PHE A 80 30.67 -11.04 27.60
C PHE A 80 29.18 -10.62 27.69
N GLY A 81 28.67 -10.02 28.77
CA GLY A 81 29.24 -9.82 30.10
C GLY A 81 28.20 -9.28 31.11
N GLN A 82 28.50 -9.40 32.42
CA GLN A 82 27.59 -9.15 33.57
C GLN A 82 26.42 -10.19 33.67
N SER A 83 25.73 -10.44 34.80
CA SER A 83 25.69 -9.78 36.13
C SER A 83 25.76 -10.79 37.31
N GLN A 84 25.59 -10.32 38.55
CA GLN A 84 25.67 -11.06 39.82
C GLN A 84 24.33 -10.95 40.62
N GLN A 85 23.84 -11.92 41.42
CA GLN A 85 24.36 -12.73 42.57
C GLN A 85 24.49 -11.94 43.90
N PRO A 86 24.41 -12.55 45.12
CA PRO A 86 24.65 -13.97 45.56
C PRO A 86 23.36 -14.80 45.91
N GLN A 87 23.31 -16.17 45.99
CA GLN A 87 23.92 -17.21 46.88
C GLN A 87 23.15 -17.36 48.24
N GLN A 88 22.79 -18.54 48.84
CA GLN A 88 23.19 -19.96 48.70
C GLN A 88 22.06 -21.02 48.99
N GLN A 89 22.44 -22.31 49.08
CA GLN A 89 21.70 -23.57 49.40
C GLN A 89 21.14 -23.63 50.87
N GLN A 90 20.41 -24.64 51.40
CA GLN A 90 20.01 -26.01 50.96
C GLN A 90 18.78 -26.55 51.74
N GLN A 91 18.07 -27.54 51.17
CA GLN A 91 17.34 -28.67 51.81
C GLN A 91 16.19 -28.50 52.86
N GLN A 92 15.06 -29.16 52.53
CA GLN A 92 14.27 -30.12 53.36
C GLN A 92 13.20 -29.66 54.39
N THR A 93 12.11 -30.45 54.43
CA THR A 93 10.96 -30.41 55.38
C THR A 93 10.07 -29.16 55.28
N GLY A 94 8.94 -29.13 55.98
CA GLY A 94 8.03 -27.95 56.01
C GLY A 94 6.58 -28.30 56.32
N GLY A 95 5.66 -27.84 55.46
CA GLY A 95 4.21 -28.04 55.58
C GLY A 95 3.47 -26.90 56.29
N LEU A 96 2.16 -27.11 56.44
CA LEU A 96 1.23 -26.41 57.34
C LEU A 96 0.84 -24.93 57.07
N PHE A 97 -0.10 -24.78 56.13
CA PHE A 97 -1.42 -24.15 56.35
C PHE A 97 -1.56 -22.62 56.60
N GLY A 98 -2.62 -22.03 56.03
CA GLY A 98 -3.01 -20.63 56.25
C GLY A 98 -4.16 -20.45 57.25
N GLN A 99 -4.28 -19.25 57.82
CA GLN A 99 -5.39 -18.83 58.70
C GLN A 99 -6.69 -18.59 57.89
N PRO A 100 -7.91 -18.57 58.50
CA PRO A 100 -8.28 -17.66 59.61
C PRO A 100 -8.95 -18.35 60.82
N GLN A 101 -9.61 -17.57 61.69
CA GLN A 101 -9.81 -17.86 63.13
C GLN A 101 -11.28 -17.77 63.60
N GLN A 102 -11.78 -18.82 64.27
CA GLN A 102 -12.93 -18.92 65.22
C GLN A 102 -14.34 -18.47 64.74
N GLN A 103 -15.47 -19.11 65.09
CA GLN A 103 -15.84 -20.20 66.04
C GLN A 103 -17.04 -21.01 65.40
N GLN A 104 -17.95 -21.82 66.01
CA GLN A 104 -18.37 -22.10 67.40
C GLN A 104 -19.10 -23.49 67.55
N LEU A 105 -19.70 -23.72 68.74
CA LEU A 105 -20.81 -24.63 69.17
C LEU A 105 -21.71 -25.32 68.10
N THR A 106 -22.28 -26.54 68.24
CA THR A 106 -22.18 -27.65 69.26
C THR A 106 -22.80 -29.00 68.79
N LEU A 107 -22.46 -30.11 69.49
CA LEU A 107 -23.22 -31.38 69.75
C LEU A 107 -23.66 -32.40 68.64
N GLN A 108 -23.14 -33.64 68.78
CA GLN A 108 -23.86 -34.92 69.06
C GLN A 108 -24.37 -35.92 67.97
N GLN A 109 -24.02 -37.21 68.20
CA GLN A 109 -24.57 -38.52 67.71
C GLN A 109 -24.41 -38.90 66.20
N GLN A 110 -23.94 -40.09 65.78
CA GLN A 110 -24.29 -41.53 66.04
C GLN A 110 -25.38 -42.01 65.02
N GLN A 111 -25.36 -43.18 64.36
CA GLN A 111 -24.92 -44.55 64.73
C GLN A 111 -24.73 -45.49 63.48
N ALA A 112 -24.12 -46.68 63.66
CA ALA A 112 -24.40 -47.96 62.94
C ALA A 112 -24.09 -48.12 61.40
N GLN A 113 -23.90 -49.33 60.80
CA GLN A 113 -23.51 -50.68 61.29
C GLN A 113 -23.20 -51.68 60.11
N GLN A 114 -22.25 -52.61 60.34
CA GLN A 114 -21.93 -53.93 59.70
C GLN A 114 -22.35 -54.35 58.27
N ALA A 115 -21.38 -54.92 57.52
CA ALA A 115 -21.28 -56.36 57.11
C ALA A 115 -19.86 -56.64 56.55
N GLN A 116 -18.99 -57.51 57.09
CA GLN A 116 -18.92 -59.01 57.03
C GLN A 116 -18.73 -59.60 55.61
N LEU A 117 -17.53 -60.16 55.29
CA LEU A 117 -17.06 -61.57 55.45
C LEU A 117 -17.73 -62.55 54.46
N GLN A 118 -17.08 -63.50 53.76
CA GLN A 118 -15.70 -64.07 53.76
C GLN A 118 -15.34 -64.44 52.26
N HIS A 119 -14.28 -65.13 51.76
CA HIS A 119 -13.12 -65.94 52.19
C HIS A 119 -12.05 -65.85 51.04
N GLN A 120 -10.72 -65.91 51.23
CA GLN A 120 -9.83 -67.11 51.14
C GLN A 120 -10.30 -68.24 50.19
N GLN A 121 -9.45 -68.99 49.45
CA GLN A 121 -7.98 -69.06 49.26
C GLN A 121 -7.72 -69.69 47.84
N SER A 122 -6.53 -69.82 47.23
CA SER A 122 -5.13 -69.56 47.61
C SER A 122 -4.22 -69.38 46.37
N VAL A 123 -3.01 -68.83 46.56
CA VAL A 123 -1.75 -69.26 45.89
C VAL A 123 -0.56 -68.76 46.69
N LEU A 124 0.19 -69.67 47.31
CA LEU A 124 1.51 -69.42 47.88
C LEU A 124 2.58 -69.92 46.91
N ASN A 125 3.39 -69.02 46.32
CA ASN A 125 4.84 -69.24 46.32
C ASN A 125 5.70 -68.03 45.91
N ALA A 126 6.92 -68.03 46.47
CA ALA A 126 8.16 -67.47 45.92
C ALA A 126 8.15 -66.07 45.27
N SER A 127 8.22 -65.03 46.11
CA SER A 127 9.02 -63.85 45.77
C SER A 127 10.51 -64.25 45.73
N LEU A 128 11.05 -64.53 44.54
CA LEU A 128 12.49 -64.78 44.35
C LEU A 128 13.19 -63.50 43.85
N TRP A 129 14.34 -63.17 44.43
CA TRP A 129 15.00 -61.87 44.25
C TRP A 129 15.80 -61.74 42.94
N GLN A 130 15.75 -60.55 42.33
CA GLN A 130 16.69 -60.09 41.30
C GLN A 130 17.04 -58.61 41.59
N PRO A 131 18.33 -58.21 41.62
CA PRO A 131 18.72 -56.84 41.95
C PRO A 131 18.57 -55.84 40.78
N SER A 132 18.50 -54.55 41.14
CA SER A 132 18.59 -53.36 40.28
C SER A 132 17.66 -53.26 39.06
N SER A 133 16.35 -53.42 39.27
CA SER A 133 15.33 -52.84 38.37
C SER A 133 14.70 -51.57 38.96
N GLN A 134 14.93 -50.42 38.32
CA GLN A 134 14.05 -49.25 38.46
C GLN A 134 12.62 -49.63 38.04
N PRO A 135 11.55 -49.09 38.68
CA PRO A 135 10.17 -49.42 38.35
C PRO A 135 9.70 -48.72 37.06
N THR A 136 10.35 -49.03 35.93
CA THR A 136 9.89 -48.56 34.62
C THR A 136 8.61 -49.32 34.26
N TYR A 137 7.47 -48.62 34.28
CA TYR A 137 6.20 -49.07 33.70
C TYR A 137 6.31 -49.20 32.16
N ARG A 138 7.12 -50.16 31.69
CA ARG A 138 7.13 -50.62 30.31
C ARG A 138 5.83 -51.40 30.11
N LYS A 139 4.88 -50.84 29.35
CA LYS A 139 3.73 -51.61 28.83
C LYS A 139 4.25 -52.81 28.02
N SER A 140 3.44 -53.84 27.79
CA SER A 140 3.91 -55.02 27.04
C SER A 140 4.38 -54.63 25.63
N VAL A 141 5.22 -55.46 25.00
CA VAL A 141 5.68 -55.16 23.62
C VAL A 141 4.50 -55.02 22.65
N PRO A 142 3.44 -55.86 22.70
CA PRO A 142 2.19 -55.62 21.97
C PRO A 142 1.55 -54.26 22.28
N ASP A 143 1.45 -53.84 23.56
CA ASP A 143 0.89 -52.53 23.92
C ASP A 143 1.73 -51.36 23.38
N GLN A 144 3.06 -51.50 23.36
CA GLN A 144 3.96 -50.49 22.82
C GLN A 144 3.80 -50.37 21.30
N MET A 145 3.67 -51.49 20.58
CA MET A 145 3.41 -51.50 19.13
C MET A 145 2.01 -50.95 18.81
N ALA A 146 0.98 -51.32 19.59
CA ALA A 146 -0.37 -50.78 19.47
C ALA A 146 -0.42 -49.27 19.76
N ALA A 147 0.27 -48.80 20.81
CA ALA A 147 0.38 -47.38 21.13
C ALA A 147 1.13 -46.59 20.04
N ILE A 148 2.20 -47.14 19.46
CA ILE A 148 2.88 -46.51 18.31
C ILE A 148 1.93 -46.41 17.13
N LYS A 149 1.21 -47.49 16.77
CA LYS A 149 0.19 -47.46 15.70
C LYS A 149 -0.87 -46.38 15.97
N GLN A 150 -1.38 -46.30 17.20
CA GLN A 150 -2.41 -45.32 17.58
C GLN A 150 -1.90 -43.87 17.50
N LYS A 151 -0.64 -43.61 17.84
CA LYS A 151 -0.03 -42.26 17.80
C LYS A 151 0.12 -41.68 16.40
N TRP A 152 0.19 -42.53 15.37
CA TRP A 152 0.36 -42.14 13.97
C TRP A 152 -0.95 -42.14 13.16
N ASP A 153 -2.05 -42.69 13.72
CA ASP A 153 -3.36 -42.71 13.08
C ASP A 153 -4.12 -41.39 13.33
N PRO A 154 -4.43 -40.59 12.29
CA PRO A 154 -5.16 -39.33 12.44
C PRO A 154 -6.64 -39.51 12.87
N SER A 155 -7.16 -40.73 12.79
CA SER A 155 -8.53 -41.08 13.18
C SER A 155 -8.68 -41.30 14.70
N ASN A 156 -7.57 -41.44 15.42
CA ASN A 156 -7.54 -41.82 16.82
C ASN A 156 -7.34 -40.60 17.75
N PRO A 157 -8.07 -40.49 18.88
CA PRO A 157 -7.92 -39.35 19.80
C PRO A 157 -6.52 -39.28 20.42
N ASN A 158 -5.80 -40.40 20.54
CA ASN A 158 -4.42 -40.46 21.04
C ASN A 158 -3.35 -40.13 19.98
N CYS A 159 -3.71 -39.55 18.83
CA CYS A 159 -2.77 -39.10 17.82
C CYS A 159 -1.82 -38.02 18.38
N VAL A 160 -0.51 -38.14 18.12
CA VAL A 160 0.49 -37.15 18.57
C VAL A 160 0.50 -35.91 17.67
N PHE A 161 0.14 -36.08 16.40
CA PHE A 161 0.16 -35.00 15.41
C PHE A 161 -1.14 -34.17 15.44
N LYS A 162 -1.60 -33.77 16.62
CA LYS A 162 -2.71 -32.82 16.79
C LYS A 162 -2.15 -31.42 17.04
N THR A 163 -2.68 -30.42 16.33
CA THR A 163 -2.36 -29.01 16.55
C THR A 163 -3.54 -28.15 16.12
N TYR A 164 -3.91 -27.14 16.90
CA TYR A 164 -4.96 -26.20 16.50
C TYR A 164 -4.39 -25.06 15.64
N LEU A 165 -5.02 -24.80 14.50
CA LEU A 165 -4.75 -23.62 13.68
C LEU A 165 -5.93 -22.67 13.75
N TYR A 166 -5.67 -21.39 13.99
CA TYR A 166 -6.70 -20.38 14.08
C TYR A 166 -7.21 -19.96 12.70
N ASN A 167 -8.53 -19.99 12.51
CA ASN A 167 -9.20 -19.48 11.32
C ASN A 167 -10.00 -18.22 11.66
N LYS A 168 -9.90 -17.17 10.83
CA LYS A 168 -10.69 -15.94 11.00
C LYS A 168 -12.11 -16.19 10.50
N VAL A 169 -13.09 -15.81 11.31
CA VAL A 169 -14.53 -16.00 11.09
C VAL A 169 -15.25 -14.67 11.42
N ALA A 170 -16.49 -14.46 10.96
CA ALA A 170 -17.27 -13.27 11.29
C ALA A 170 -17.93 -13.41 12.68
N GLU A 171 -18.06 -12.31 13.43
CA GLU A 171 -18.54 -12.29 14.82
C GLU A 171 -19.85 -13.04 15.02
N HIS A 172 -20.86 -12.76 14.20
CA HIS A 172 -22.19 -13.39 14.26
C HIS A 172 -22.16 -14.91 14.02
N THR A 173 -21.14 -15.42 13.30
CA THR A 173 -20.96 -16.87 13.08
C THR A 173 -20.15 -17.57 14.17
N VAL A 174 -19.44 -16.86 15.06
CA VAL A 174 -18.59 -17.48 16.10
C VAL A 174 -19.35 -18.47 17.01
N PRO A 175 -20.58 -18.20 17.48
CA PRO A 175 -21.32 -19.13 18.34
C PRO A 175 -21.75 -20.44 17.66
N HIS A 176 -21.61 -20.56 16.33
CA HIS A 176 -22.04 -21.72 15.56
C HIS A 176 -20.96 -22.82 15.42
N TYR A 177 -19.74 -22.57 15.94
CA TYR A 177 -18.63 -23.53 15.87
C TYR A 177 -18.40 -24.23 17.21
N THR A 178 -18.76 -25.52 17.24
CA THR A 178 -18.44 -26.45 18.33
C THR A 178 -17.18 -27.27 18.00
N PRO A 179 -16.54 -27.91 19.00
CA PRO A 179 -15.56 -28.99 18.72
C PRO A 179 -16.16 -30.08 17.82
N GLY A 180 -15.32 -30.72 17.02
CA GLY A 180 -15.70 -31.81 16.13
C GLY A 180 -15.79 -33.18 16.82
N PRO A 181 -16.23 -34.23 16.10
CA PRO A 181 -16.43 -35.58 16.68
C PRO A 181 -15.17 -36.24 17.27
N ASN A 182 -13.98 -35.77 16.89
CA ASN A 182 -12.68 -36.29 17.31
C ASN A 182 -11.87 -35.26 18.15
N ASP A 183 -12.48 -34.15 18.56
CA ASP A 183 -11.84 -33.13 19.40
C ASP A 183 -12.01 -33.43 20.90
N ASP A 184 -10.92 -33.31 21.66
CA ASP A 184 -10.98 -33.33 23.12
C ASP A 184 -11.45 -31.96 23.64
N PRO A 185 -12.60 -31.85 24.35
CA PRO A 185 -13.15 -30.55 24.74
C PRO A 185 -12.18 -29.67 25.56
N LYS A 186 -11.39 -30.30 26.44
CA LYS A 186 -10.34 -29.62 27.23
C LYS A 186 -9.29 -28.94 26.34
N GLU A 187 -8.83 -29.61 25.29
CA GLU A 187 -7.78 -29.09 24.41
C GLU A 187 -8.34 -27.99 23.49
N TRP A 188 -9.63 -28.08 23.13
CA TRP A 188 -10.38 -27.05 22.42
C TRP A 188 -10.56 -25.78 23.28
N GLU A 189 -10.92 -25.92 24.55
CA GLU A 189 -11.00 -24.81 25.52
C GLU A 189 -9.63 -24.14 25.74
N GLU A 190 -8.56 -24.93 25.87
CA GLU A 190 -7.20 -24.40 25.98
C GLU A 190 -6.78 -23.60 24.72
N ALA A 191 -7.20 -24.03 23.53
CA ALA A 191 -7.00 -23.29 22.29
C ALA A 191 -7.88 -22.02 22.20
N LEU A 192 -9.12 -22.05 22.69
CA LEU A 192 -9.95 -20.84 22.81
C LEU A 192 -9.34 -19.83 23.79
N GLN A 193 -8.68 -20.29 24.85
CA GLN A 193 -7.97 -19.42 25.82
C GLN A 193 -6.66 -18.86 25.25
N LYS A 194 -5.95 -19.59 24.39
CA LYS A 194 -4.69 -19.19 23.73
C LYS A 194 -4.91 -18.45 22.38
N LYS A 195 -6.07 -17.82 22.22
CA LYS A 195 -6.54 -17.15 21.00
C LYS A 195 -5.80 -15.82 20.76
N PRO A 196 -5.24 -15.58 19.54
CA PRO A 196 -4.35 -14.43 19.29
C PRO A 196 -5.07 -13.08 19.13
N ALA A 197 -6.36 -13.10 18.78
CA ALA A 197 -7.20 -11.92 18.57
C ALA A 197 -8.68 -12.32 18.60
N PRO A 198 -9.63 -11.38 18.82
CA PRO A 198 -11.06 -11.65 18.62
C PRO A 198 -11.34 -12.23 17.22
N ASN A 199 -12.47 -12.93 17.09
CA ASN A 199 -13.01 -13.44 15.80
C ASN A 199 -12.20 -14.56 15.13
N TYR A 200 -11.14 -15.04 15.77
CA TYR A 200 -10.49 -16.31 15.43
C TYR A 200 -11.13 -17.49 16.16
N ILE A 201 -11.20 -18.65 15.50
CA ILE A 201 -11.71 -19.91 16.04
C ILE A 201 -10.63 -20.99 15.80
N PRO A 202 -10.31 -21.84 16.79
CA PRO A 202 -9.41 -22.97 16.57
C PRO A 202 -10.02 -23.97 15.58
N VAL A 203 -9.18 -24.64 14.80
CA VAL A 203 -9.54 -25.74 13.91
C VAL A 203 -8.52 -26.85 14.10
N LEU A 204 -8.99 -28.07 14.41
CA LEU A 204 -8.12 -29.23 14.59
C LEU A 204 -7.39 -29.57 13.29
N CYS A 205 -6.07 -29.59 13.36
CA CYS A 205 -5.23 -30.21 12.34
C CYS A 205 -4.66 -31.52 12.92
N ALA A 206 -5.31 -32.64 12.59
CA ALA A 206 -4.84 -33.99 12.88
C ALA A 206 -4.03 -34.56 11.71
N GLY A 207 -2.76 -34.85 11.95
CA GLY A 207 -1.83 -35.47 10.99
C GLY A 207 -1.53 -34.65 9.73
N PHE A 208 -0.64 -35.20 8.90
CA PHE A 208 -0.21 -34.58 7.65
C PHE A 208 -1.33 -34.24 6.64
N PRO A 209 -2.44 -35.02 6.50
CA PRO A 209 -3.51 -34.66 5.57
C PRO A 209 -4.18 -33.32 5.87
N SER A 210 -4.35 -32.96 7.15
CA SER A 210 -5.03 -31.72 7.56
C SER A 210 -4.19 -30.47 7.24
N ILE A 211 -2.87 -30.50 7.49
CA ILE A 211 -1.96 -29.41 7.11
C ILE A 211 -1.82 -29.32 5.58
N ILE A 212 -1.87 -30.43 4.84
CA ILE A 212 -1.94 -30.40 3.36
C ILE A 212 -3.22 -29.69 2.90
N ALA A 213 -4.38 -29.97 3.51
CA ALA A 213 -5.62 -29.25 3.21
C ALA A 213 -5.50 -27.75 3.54
N ARG A 214 -4.83 -27.37 4.64
CA ARG A 214 -4.57 -25.96 4.98
C ARG A 214 -3.63 -25.28 3.97
N LEU A 215 -2.60 -25.96 3.48
CA LEU A 215 -1.70 -25.46 2.42
C LEU A 215 -2.45 -25.27 1.09
N ILE A 216 -3.36 -26.18 0.73
CA ILE A 216 -4.22 -26.05 -0.45
C ILE A 216 -5.16 -24.85 -0.32
N LEU A 217 -5.74 -24.63 0.86
CA LEU A 217 -6.56 -23.46 1.17
C LEU A 217 -5.74 -22.16 1.06
N GLN A 218 -4.58 -22.08 1.73
CA GLN A 218 -3.68 -20.92 1.65
C GLN A 218 -3.28 -20.59 0.21
N ARG A 219 -2.89 -21.59 -0.59
CA ARG A 219 -2.58 -21.42 -2.02
C ARG A 219 -3.77 -20.87 -2.82
N THR A 220 -5.00 -21.23 -2.46
CA THR A 220 -6.22 -20.75 -3.11
C THR A 220 -6.53 -19.30 -2.70
N THR A 221 -6.39 -18.98 -1.42
CA THR A 221 -6.55 -17.60 -0.90
C THR A 221 -5.49 -16.66 -1.46
N ILE A 222 -4.22 -17.08 -1.59
CA ILE A 222 -3.16 -16.28 -2.22
C ILE A 222 -3.49 -15.99 -3.69
N LYS A 223 -4.03 -16.97 -4.44
CA LYS A 223 -4.52 -16.72 -5.80
C LYS A 223 -5.65 -15.68 -5.83
N GLN A 224 -6.60 -15.74 -4.90
CA GLN A 224 -7.68 -14.75 -4.80
C GLN A 224 -7.13 -13.35 -4.45
N PHE A 225 -6.18 -13.25 -3.51
CA PHE A 225 -5.53 -11.97 -3.17
C PHE A 225 -4.77 -11.37 -4.37
N ASN A 226 -4.05 -12.19 -5.15
CA ASN A 226 -3.37 -11.72 -6.36
C ASN A 226 -4.38 -11.22 -7.41
N VAL A 227 -5.52 -11.90 -7.60
CA VAL A 227 -6.57 -11.44 -8.52
C VAL A 227 -7.18 -10.10 -8.07
N VAL A 228 -7.46 -9.93 -6.77
CA VAL A 228 -7.96 -8.66 -6.23
C VAL A 228 -6.91 -7.54 -6.37
N LEU A 229 -5.63 -7.83 -6.12
CA LEU A 229 -4.54 -6.87 -6.30
C LEU A 229 -4.36 -6.45 -7.77
N HIS A 230 -4.46 -7.39 -8.71
CA HIS A 230 -4.45 -7.07 -10.15
C HIS A 230 -5.65 -6.22 -10.56
N ASN A 231 -6.84 -6.45 -10.00
CA ASN A 231 -8.01 -5.60 -10.26
C ASN A 231 -7.81 -4.18 -9.71
N ILE A 232 -7.29 -4.03 -8.49
CA ILE A 232 -6.97 -2.72 -7.90
C ILE A 232 -5.95 -1.98 -8.78
N ASN A 233 -4.90 -2.65 -9.23
CA ASN A 233 -3.91 -2.04 -10.14
C ASN A 233 -4.56 -1.61 -11.46
N ALA A 234 -5.38 -2.45 -12.08
CA ALA A 234 -6.08 -2.11 -13.33
C ALA A 234 -7.07 -0.92 -13.16
N GLU A 235 -7.73 -0.81 -11.99
CA GLU A 235 -8.57 0.34 -11.66
C GLU A 235 -7.74 1.62 -11.46
N LEU A 236 -6.57 1.53 -10.82
CA LEU A 236 -5.63 2.64 -10.68
C LEU A 236 -5.07 3.09 -12.03
N ASP A 237 -4.63 2.16 -12.89
CA ASP A 237 -4.16 2.44 -14.25
C ASP A 237 -5.25 3.13 -15.08
N ARG A 238 -6.51 2.70 -14.94
CA ARG A 238 -7.67 3.34 -15.57
C ARG A 238 -7.90 4.77 -15.03
N ILE A 239 -7.75 4.99 -13.72
CA ILE A 239 -7.89 6.33 -13.13
C ILE A 239 -6.76 7.26 -13.60
N LEU A 240 -5.50 6.79 -13.59
CA LEU A 240 -4.32 7.54 -14.03
C LEU A 240 -4.42 7.94 -15.50
N SER A 241 -4.73 6.98 -16.39
CA SER A 241 -4.92 7.25 -17.83
C SER A 241 -6.09 8.18 -18.12
N THR A 242 -7.23 8.05 -17.41
CA THR A 242 -8.35 9.00 -17.53
C THR A 242 -7.95 10.40 -17.05
N HIS A 243 -7.20 10.50 -15.95
CA HIS A 243 -6.74 11.79 -15.42
C HIS A 243 -5.80 12.51 -16.38
N ASP A 244 -4.78 11.81 -16.89
CA ASP A 244 -3.74 12.42 -17.73
C ASP A 244 -4.25 12.73 -19.14
N LEU A 245 -4.92 11.78 -19.80
CA LEU A 245 -5.38 11.94 -21.18
C LEU A 245 -6.67 12.78 -21.30
N GLU A 246 -7.63 12.61 -20.39
CA GLU A 246 -8.90 13.35 -20.45
C GLU A 246 -8.92 14.58 -19.55
N HIS A 247 -8.71 14.42 -18.25
CA HIS A 247 -9.00 15.50 -17.28
C HIS A 247 -7.98 16.64 -17.36
N SER A 248 -6.68 16.34 -17.46
CA SER A 248 -5.61 17.33 -17.63
C SER A 248 -5.83 18.17 -18.90
N VAL A 249 -6.06 17.51 -20.04
CA VAL A 249 -6.29 18.16 -21.33
C VAL A 249 -7.58 18.98 -21.32
N ARG A 250 -8.69 18.47 -20.77
CA ARG A 250 -9.96 19.20 -20.63
C ARG A 250 -9.80 20.41 -19.71
N ALA A 251 -9.10 20.29 -18.58
CA ALA A 251 -8.85 21.39 -17.65
C ALA A 251 -7.98 22.49 -18.28
N LEU A 252 -6.92 22.13 -19.01
CA LEU A 252 -6.06 23.08 -19.73
C LEU A 252 -6.85 23.81 -20.83
N ASN A 253 -7.65 23.09 -21.61
CA ASN A 253 -8.54 23.67 -22.63
C ASN A 253 -9.60 24.60 -22.00
N ALA A 254 -10.20 24.21 -20.86
CA ALA A 254 -11.14 25.04 -20.11
C ALA A 254 -10.48 26.33 -19.61
N ARG A 255 -9.25 26.27 -19.08
CA ARG A 255 -8.49 27.48 -18.67
C ARG A 255 -8.17 28.40 -19.85
N ARG A 256 -7.81 27.86 -21.02
CA ARG A 256 -7.62 28.65 -22.26
C ARG A 256 -8.93 29.32 -22.71
N ARG A 257 -10.03 28.56 -22.78
CA ARG A 257 -11.36 29.08 -23.13
C ARG A 257 -11.86 30.14 -22.15
N HIS A 258 -11.63 29.95 -20.85
CA HIS A 258 -11.96 30.93 -19.82
C HIS A 258 -11.18 32.24 -20.00
N ALA A 259 -9.87 32.18 -20.28
CA ALA A 259 -9.08 33.37 -20.57
C ALA A 259 -9.57 34.11 -21.83
N GLU A 260 -9.94 33.37 -22.88
CA GLU A 260 -10.52 33.96 -24.10
C GLU A 260 -11.90 34.58 -23.85
N LEU A 261 -12.80 33.89 -23.14
CA LEU A 261 -14.12 34.40 -22.78
C LEU A 261 -14.02 35.61 -21.84
N SER A 262 -13.05 35.63 -20.92
CA SER A 262 -12.75 36.81 -20.09
C SER A 262 -12.32 38.01 -20.94
N LYS A 263 -11.42 37.83 -21.91
CA LYS A 263 -11.03 38.87 -22.88
C LYS A 263 -12.23 39.35 -23.71
N ARG A 264 -13.07 38.43 -24.20
CA ARG A 264 -14.30 38.75 -24.98
C ARG A 264 -15.32 39.51 -24.11
N CYS A 265 -15.49 39.11 -22.85
CA CYS A 265 -16.38 39.76 -21.88
C CYS A 265 -15.91 41.19 -21.56
N LEU A 266 -14.61 41.38 -21.27
CA LEU A 266 -14.01 42.71 -21.04
C LEU A 266 -14.18 43.61 -22.28
N ALA A 267 -13.94 43.08 -23.49
CA ALA A 267 -14.12 43.82 -24.74
C ALA A 267 -15.59 44.14 -25.07
N LEU A 268 -16.55 43.36 -24.56
CA LEU A 268 -17.98 43.69 -24.63
C LEU A 268 -18.35 44.75 -23.60
N ALA A 269 -17.90 44.59 -22.34
CA ALA A 269 -18.16 45.53 -21.25
C ALA A 269 -17.62 46.93 -21.56
N SER A 270 -16.42 47.05 -22.13
CA SER A 270 -15.87 48.35 -22.53
C SER A 270 -16.67 48.99 -23.67
N ARG A 271 -17.14 48.21 -24.66
CA ARG A 271 -18.04 48.70 -25.72
C ARG A 271 -19.38 49.16 -25.15
N VAL A 272 -19.96 48.43 -24.21
CA VAL A 272 -21.21 48.81 -23.53
C VAL A 272 -21.05 50.09 -22.72
N GLN A 273 -19.95 50.25 -21.96
CA GLN A 273 -19.63 51.48 -21.24
C GLN A 273 -19.50 52.67 -22.21
N VAL A 274 -18.72 52.51 -23.28
CA VAL A 274 -18.52 53.56 -24.30
C VAL A 274 -19.84 53.94 -24.97
N LEU A 275 -20.70 52.99 -25.31
CA LEU A 275 -22.00 53.26 -25.93
C LEU A 275 -22.99 53.92 -24.96
N ARG A 276 -23.03 53.48 -23.69
CA ARG A 276 -23.90 54.06 -22.66
C ARG A 276 -23.51 55.49 -22.31
N ASN A 277 -22.21 55.75 -22.18
CA ASN A 277 -21.70 57.06 -21.74
C ASN A 277 -21.49 58.04 -22.92
N ARG A 278 -21.83 57.64 -24.16
CA ARG A 278 -21.57 58.44 -25.38
C ARG A 278 -22.42 59.72 -25.41
N GLY A 279 -21.81 60.83 -25.01
CA GLY A 279 -22.44 62.16 -24.96
C GLY A 279 -22.62 62.71 -23.55
N TYR A 280 -22.31 61.92 -22.53
CA TYR A 280 -22.15 62.40 -21.15
C TYR A 280 -20.69 62.79 -20.88
N ALA A 281 -20.46 63.63 -19.88
CA ALA A 281 -19.12 63.91 -19.40
C ALA A 281 -18.53 62.68 -18.68
N LEU A 282 -17.21 62.51 -18.73
CA LEU A 282 -16.49 61.45 -18.02
C LEU A 282 -16.72 61.56 -16.50
N SER A 283 -16.94 60.42 -15.84
CA SER A 283 -17.02 60.37 -14.37
C SER A 283 -15.63 60.56 -13.74
N GLY A 284 -15.58 61.06 -12.50
CA GLY A 284 -14.36 61.08 -11.69
C GLY A 284 -13.75 59.69 -11.49
N ASP A 285 -14.57 58.65 -11.42
CA ASP A 285 -14.12 57.24 -11.37
C ASP A 285 -13.40 56.81 -12.66
N GLU A 286 -13.83 57.34 -13.80
CA GLU A 286 -13.22 57.03 -15.10
C GLU A 286 -11.88 57.75 -15.27
N ASP A 287 -11.73 58.98 -14.74
CA ASP A 287 -10.43 59.65 -14.72
C ASP A 287 -9.45 58.98 -13.74
N ALA A 288 -9.93 58.53 -12.57
CA ALA A 288 -9.14 57.72 -11.64
C ALA A 288 -8.72 56.35 -12.21
N LEU A 289 -9.55 55.74 -13.07
CA LEU A 289 -9.20 54.51 -13.81
C LEU A 289 -8.19 54.81 -14.93
N LYS A 290 -8.38 55.90 -15.68
CA LYS A 290 -7.47 56.40 -16.71
C LYS A 290 -6.09 56.74 -16.14
N GLU A 291 -6.02 57.35 -14.96
CA GLU A 291 -4.77 57.67 -14.27
C GLU A 291 -3.99 56.38 -13.91
N LYS A 292 -4.69 55.36 -13.38
CA LYS A 292 -4.11 54.03 -13.13
C LYS A 292 -3.63 53.35 -14.41
N LEU A 293 -4.40 53.43 -15.49
CA LEU A 293 -4.02 52.89 -16.80
C LEU A 293 -2.76 53.60 -17.33
N GLN A 294 -2.71 54.93 -17.31
CA GLN A 294 -1.55 55.70 -17.75
C GLN A 294 -0.29 55.42 -16.92
N LYS A 295 -0.42 55.16 -15.61
CA LYS A 295 0.71 54.73 -14.75
C LYS A 295 1.28 53.38 -15.20
N ILE A 296 0.41 52.41 -15.51
CA ILE A 296 0.83 51.08 -16.00
C ILE A 296 1.41 51.17 -17.42
N ASP A 297 0.76 51.91 -18.32
CA ASP A 297 1.15 52.06 -19.72
C ASP A 297 2.52 52.76 -19.87
N LYS A 298 2.76 53.85 -19.13
CA LYS A 298 4.08 54.50 -19.05
C LYS A 298 5.17 53.57 -18.48
N GLY A 299 4.81 52.71 -17.52
CA GLY A 299 5.72 51.70 -16.98
C GLY A 299 6.03 50.57 -17.97
N LEU A 300 5.08 50.21 -18.84
CA LEU A 300 5.26 49.19 -19.87
C LEU A 300 6.04 49.71 -21.09
N GLN A 301 5.90 51.00 -21.40
CA GLN A 301 6.60 51.67 -22.51
C GLN A 301 8.05 52.08 -22.19
N ASP A 302 8.57 51.77 -20.98
CA ASP A 302 9.96 52.04 -20.61
C ASP A 302 10.94 51.22 -21.48
N PRO A 303 11.80 51.87 -22.31
CA PRO A 303 12.77 51.17 -23.15
C PRO A 303 13.76 50.32 -22.34
N ALA A 304 14.01 50.65 -21.06
CA ALA A 304 14.89 49.87 -20.20
C ALA A 304 14.35 48.46 -19.93
N LEU A 305 13.03 48.26 -19.96
CA LEU A 305 12.43 46.92 -19.83
C LEU A 305 12.64 46.06 -21.08
N SER A 306 12.51 46.64 -22.28
CA SER A 306 12.82 45.94 -23.54
C SER A 306 14.30 45.61 -23.62
N ALA A 307 15.17 46.59 -23.39
CA ALA A 307 16.62 46.42 -23.39
C ALA A 307 17.07 45.33 -22.39
N ARG A 308 16.49 45.30 -21.19
CA ARG A 308 16.76 44.23 -20.20
C ARG A 308 16.24 42.86 -20.65
N MET A 309 15.11 42.80 -21.35
CA MET A 309 14.59 41.55 -21.90
C MET A 309 15.52 41.02 -23.02
N GLU A 310 16.02 41.90 -23.89
CA GLU A 310 16.96 41.59 -24.97
C GLU A 310 18.36 41.22 -24.42
N GLU A 311 18.82 41.87 -23.35
CA GLU A 311 20.03 41.48 -22.60
C GLU A 311 19.88 40.07 -22.01
N LEU A 312 18.74 39.77 -21.37
CA LEU A 312 18.48 38.45 -20.79
C LEU A 312 18.39 37.36 -21.87
N TRP A 313 17.78 37.64 -23.02
CA TRP A 313 17.75 36.71 -24.16
C TRP A 313 19.15 36.48 -24.75
N SER A 314 19.92 37.53 -25.02
CA SER A 314 21.28 37.39 -25.56
C SER A 314 22.21 36.67 -24.57
N ARG A 315 22.13 36.99 -23.28
CA ARG A 315 22.84 36.28 -22.21
C ARG A 315 22.42 34.81 -22.09
N LEU A 316 21.14 34.48 -22.23
CA LEU A 316 20.65 33.10 -22.25
C LEU A 316 21.16 32.33 -23.47
N ILE A 317 21.21 32.96 -24.65
CA ILE A 317 21.77 32.37 -25.88
C ILE A 317 23.27 32.10 -25.71
N ILE A 318 24.03 33.03 -25.11
CA ILE A 318 25.46 32.86 -24.81
C ILE A 318 25.67 31.71 -23.81
N LEU A 319 24.91 31.68 -22.71
CA LEU A 319 24.98 30.62 -21.71
C LEU A 319 24.61 29.24 -22.29
N ARG A 320 23.58 29.18 -23.15
CA ARG A 320 23.25 27.95 -23.88
C ARG A 320 24.39 27.54 -24.82
N GLY A 321 24.93 28.46 -25.61
CA GLY A 321 26.05 28.18 -26.52
C GLY A 321 27.31 27.71 -25.80
N TYR A 322 27.55 28.20 -24.57
CA TYR A 322 28.60 27.69 -23.69
C TYR A 322 28.27 26.30 -23.13
N ALA A 323 27.04 26.08 -22.63
CA ALA A 323 26.61 24.81 -22.08
C ALA A 323 26.61 23.67 -23.13
N GLU A 324 26.19 23.93 -24.36
CA GLU A 324 26.23 22.93 -25.46
C GLU A 324 27.68 22.60 -25.85
N LYS A 325 28.61 23.58 -25.80
CA LYS A 325 30.05 23.33 -26.00
C LYS A 325 30.65 22.50 -24.86
N LEU A 326 30.44 22.91 -23.61
CA LEU A 326 30.93 22.21 -22.43
C LEU A 326 30.37 20.78 -22.35
N LYS A 327 29.10 20.59 -22.72
CA LYS A 327 28.49 19.26 -22.89
C LYS A 327 29.16 18.48 -24.02
N GLY A 328 29.43 19.10 -25.17
CA GLY A 328 30.20 18.47 -26.26
C GLY A 328 31.64 18.10 -25.89
N GLU A 329 32.25 18.81 -24.93
CA GLU A 329 33.58 18.52 -24.38
C GLU A 329 33.55 17.44 -23.29
N ILE A 330 32.52 17.40 -22.44
CA ILE A 330 32.30 16.35 -21.43
C ILE A 330 31.90 15.02 -22.08
N ASN A 331 30.96 15.05 -23.05
CA ASN A 331 30.54 13.89 -23.82
C ASN A 331 31.61 13.41 -24.84
N LYS A 332 32.78 14.05 -24.90
CA LYS A 332 33.94 13.58 -25.67
C LYS A 332 34.62 12.48 -24.83
N PRO A 333 34.56 11.20 -25.25
CA PRO A 333 34.63 10.07 -24.32
C PRO A 333 35.99 9.94 -23.63
N GLY A 334 36.09 10.47 -22.42
CA GLY A 334 36.93 9.90 -21.37
C GLY A 334 36.37 8.55 -20.94
N PHE A 335 37.23 7.63 -20.49
CA PHE A 335 36.86 6.26 -20.13
C PHE A 335 36.16 6.16 -18.75
N ALA A 336 35.33 7.16 -18.41
CA ALA A 336 34.77 7.37 -17.07
C ALA A 336 33.45 8.16 -17.14
N GLU A 337 32.40 7.54 -17.72
CA GLU A 337 31.02 7.99 -17.57
C GLU A 337 30.15 6.82 -17.08
N SER A 338 29.15 7.13 -16.26
CA SER A 338 28.09 6.21 -15.79
C SER A 338 28.51 5.05 -14.86
N GLU A 339 29.13 5.38 -13.73
CA GLU A 339 28.57 4.92 -12.45
C GLU A 339 27.88 6.12 -11.80
N GLY A 340 26.55 6.07 -11.71
CA GLY A 340 25.74 7.15 -11.15
C GLY A 340 25.72 7.12 -9.61
N LEU A 341 24.78 7.84 -9.01
CA LEU A 341 24.37 7.49 -7.64
C LEU A 341 23.83 6.06 -7.67
N GLY A 342 24.43 5.16 -6.89
CA GLY A 342 24.01 3.76 -6.86
C GLY A 342 22.51 3.63 -6.60
N GLU A 343 21.84 2.70 -7.29
CA GLU A 343 20.37 2.59 -7.32
C GLU A 343 19.73 2.53 -5.91
N GLU A 344 20.41 1.92 -4.95
CA GLU A 344 20.00 1.88 -3.54
C GLU A 344 19.96 3.28 -2.88
N VAL A 345 20.90 4.17 -3.22
CA VAL A 345 20.95 5.57 -2.76
C VAL A 345 19.83 6.36 -3.42
N GLU A 346 19.56 6.16 -4.71
CA GLU A 346 18.41 6.77 -5.37
C GLU A 346 17.08 6.30 -4.77
N ALA A 347 16.92 5.01 -4.45
CA ALA A 347 15.72 4.47 -3.83
C ALA A 347 15.49 5.07 -2.43
N LYS A 348 16.56 5.21 -1.63
CA LYS A 348 16.54 5.92 -0.35
C LYS A 348 16.16 7.39 -0.53
N ALA A 349 16.74 8.08 -1.52
CA ALA A 349 16.42 9.48 -1.81
C ALA A 349 14.97 9.67 -2.25
N LYS A 350 14.45 8.82 -3.16
CA LYS A 350 13.05 8.81 -3.60
C LYS A 350 12.10 8.65 -2.40
N LYS A 351 12.38 7.69 -1.51
CA LYS A 351 11.63 7.51 -0.25
C LYS A 351 11.67 8.74 0.66
N ILE A 352 12.83 9.36 0.84
CA ILE A 352 12.97 10.59 1.65
C ILE A 352 12.17 11.74 1.03
N LEU A 353 12.18 11.88 -0.30
CA LEU A 353 11.38 12.88 -1.01
C LEU A 353 9.87 12.65 -0.84
N GLU A 354 9.39 11.41 -0.93
CA GLU A 354 7.98 11.10 -0.64
C GLU A 354 7.59 11.42 0.82
N ASP A 355 8.46 11.08 1.77
CA ASP A 355 8.17 11.30 3.20
C ASP A 355 8.25 12.79 3.56
N TYR A 356 9.11 13.58 2.89
CA TYR A 356 9.10 15.04 2.96
C TYR A 356 7.90 15.67 2.24
N ASP A 357 7.45 15.16 1.09
CA ASP A 357 6.24 15.68 0.44
C ASP A 357 5.00 15.49 1.33
N LYS A 358 4.84 14.32 1.97
CA LYS A 358 3.78 14.07 2.97
C LYS A 358 3.83 15.09 4.12
N GLN A 359 5.03 15.41 4.63
CA GLN A 359 5.23 16.41 5.68
C GLN A 359 4.91 17.84 5.20
N LEU A 360 5.34 18.21 3.98
CA LEU A 360 5.08 19.53 3.39
C LEU A 360 3.60 19.72 3.04
N GLN A 361 2.90 18.69 2.56
CA GLN A 361 1.46 18.71 2.37
C GLN A 361 0.71 18.90 3.69
N HIS A 362 1.15 18.21 4.76
CA HIS A 362 0.58 18.39 6.11
C HIS A 362 0.80 19.80 6.65
N LEU A 363 2.04 20.32 6.61
CA LEU A 363 2.36 21.68 7.05
C LEU A 363 1.61 22.74 6.24
N LYS A 364 1.54 22.59 4.91
CA LYS A 364 0.73 23.46 4.04
C LYS A 364 -0.73 23.45 4.44
N ARG A 365 -1.30 22.28 4.73
CA ARG A 365 -2.68 22.14 5.18
C ARG A 365 -2.91 22.85 6.52
N GLN A 366 -2.03 22.65 7.49
CA GLN A 366 -2.10 23.35 8.78
C GLN A 366 -2.02 24.87 8.61
N VAL A 367 -1.15 25.39 7.74
CA VAL A 367 -1.07 26.83 7.46
C VAL A 367 -2.34 27.36 6.79
N GLU A 368 -2.93 26.63 5.84
CA GLU A 368 -4.21 26.97 5.20
C GLU A 368 -5.42 26.83 6.14
N GLU A 369 -5.34 26.03 7.20
CA GLU A 369 -6.36 25.91 8.25
C GLU A 369 -6.18 27.04 9.28
N THR A 370 -4.97 27.23 9.84
CA THR A 370 -4.64 28.36 10.73
C THR A 370 -4.96 29.72 10.10
N LYS A 371 -4.77 29.88 8.78
CA LYS A 371 -5.15 31.11 8.08
C LYS A 371 -6.66 31.34 8.07
N LYS A 372 -7.49 30.30 7.87
CA LYS A 372 -8.95 30.44 7.92
C LYS A 372 -9.42 30.80 9.33
N ASP A 373 -8.84 30.13 10.33
CA ASP A 373 -9.12 30.41 11.73
C ASP A 373 -8.76 31.87 12.09
N PHE A 374 -7.64 32.39 11.56
CA PHE A 374 -7.26 33.80 11.68
C PHE A 374 -8.22 34.74 10.91
N ASP A 375 -8.53 34.42 9.65
CA ASP A 375 -9.48 35.19 8.83
C ASP A 375 -10.87 35.22 9.51
N GLU A 376 -11.28 34.19 10.25
CA GLU A 376 -12.53 34.15 11.03
C GLU A 376 -12.41 34.91 12.35
N TRP A 377 -11.29 34.78 13.07
CA TRP A 377 -10.99 35.58 14.26
C TRP A 377 -11.01 37.09 13.96
N GLU A 378 -10.43 37.53 12.83
CA GLU A 378 -10.44 38.93 12.41
C GLU A 378 -11.86 39.46 12.19
N LYS A 379 -12.75 38.67 11.56
CA LYS A 379 -14.17 39.07 11.36
C LYS A 379 -14.90 39.28 12.69
N ILE A 380 -14.53 38.55 13.74
CA ILE A 380 -15.13 38.62 15.07
C ILE A 380 -14.56 39.81 15.88
N HIS A 381 -13.26 40.06 15.81
CA HIS A 381 -12.56 41.04 16.67
C HIS A 381 -12.39 42.41 16.01
N ASN A 382 -12.43 42.48 14.69
CA ASN A 382 -12.46 43.71 13.90
C ASN A 382 -13.72 43.74 12.99
N PRO A 383 -14.94 43.70 13.56
CA PRO A 383 -16.17 43.72 12.79
C PRO A 383 -16.25 45.03 12.00
N LYS A 384 -16.05 44.92 10.68
CA LYS A 384 -15.98 46.05 9.76
C LYS A 384 -17.20 46.97 9.97
N PRO A 385 -17.01 48.25 10.32
CA PRO A 385 -18.13 49.11 10.71
C PRO A 385 -19.13 49.21 9.57
N ALA A 386 -20.43 49.11 9.91
CA ALA A 386 -21.50 49.17 8.94
C ALA A 386 -21.40 50.47 8.10
N PRO A 387 -21.69 50.43 6.79
CA PRO A 387 -21.72 51.64 5.98
C PRO A 387 -22.77 52.58 6.58
N ALA A 388 -22.34 53.79 6.95
CA ALA A 388 -23.18 54.73 7.69
C ALA A 388 -24.47 55.03 6.92
N GLU A 389 -25.62 54.90 7.58
CA GLU A 389 -26.92 55.18 6.96
C GLU A 389 -26.97 56.65 6.49
N GLY A 390 -27.37 56.84 5.23
CA GLY A 390 -27.44 58.17 4.61
C GLY A 390 -28.38 59.09 5.39
N GLY A 391 -27.90 60.28 5.75
CA GLY A 391 -28.56 61.16 6.71
C GLY A 391 -29.98 61.57 6.29
N MET A 392 -30.99 61.04 7.00
CA MET A 392 -32.36 61.53 6.90
C MET A 392 -32.44 62.99 7.37
N SER A 393 -32.63 63.90 6.42
CA SER A 393 -32.67 65.35 6.67
C SER A 393 -33.89 65.71 7.51
N ARG A 394 -33.67 66.09 8.77
CA ARG A 394 -34.71 66.71 9.59
C ARG A 394 -34.98 68.13 9.08
N GLN A 395 -36.11 68.33 8.40
CA GLN A 395 -36.60 69.68 8.14
C GLN A 395 -37.02 70.33 9.47
N PRO A 396 -36.69 71.62 9.70
CA PRO A 396 -37.20 72.34 10.87
C PRO A 396 -38.69 72.66 10.69
N LYS A 397 -39.48 72.38 11.72
CA LYS A 397 -40.74 73.09 11.97
C LYS A 397 -40.51 74.10 13.08
N VAL A 398 -40.63 75.38 12.75
CA VAL A 398 -41.49 76.42 13.35
C VAL A 398 -41.27 77.68 12.52
#